data_AF-A0A564T1F5-F1
#
_entry.id   AF-A0A564T1F5-F1
#
_cell.length_a   1.000
_cell.length_b   1.000
_cell.length_c   1.000
_cell.angle_alpha   90.00
_cell.angle_beta   90.00
_cell.angle_gamma   90.00
#
_symmetry.space_group_name_H-M   'P 1'
#
loop_
_entity.id
_entity.type
_entity.pdbx_description
1 polymer ?
#
loop_
_entity_poly.entity_id
_entity_poly.type
_entity_poly.pdbx_seq_one_letter_code
_entity_poly.pdbx_strand_id
1 'polypeptide(L)'
;MNRTTRRISRDATLELDCRCYDAPMQLIGQKVEVRYLPDDPEKVWVFSEGKRYHARLTNRIENGKTKRENQVAIDYSTVLGGGKNVH
;
A
#
# COMPACT_ATOMS: atom_id res chain seq x y z
N MET A 1 -10.02 0.11 18.81
CA MET A 1 -9.36 -0.19 17.52
C MET A 1 -10.05 0.59 16.44
N ASN A 2 -9.39 1.62 15.93
CA ASN A 2 -9.97 2.55 14.97
C ASN A 2 -9.79 2.00 13.55
N ARG A 3 -10.68 2.38 12.64
CA ARG A 3 -10.67 1.95 11.25
C ARG A 3 -10.84 3.16 10.34
N THR A 4 -10.08 3.20 9.26
CA THR A 4 -10.22 4.24 8.24
C THR A 4 -9.83 3.69 6.88
N THR A 5 -10.41 4.23 5.82
CA THR A 5 -9.99 3.92 4.44
C THR A 5 -9.00 4.97 3.97
N ARG A 6 -7.89 4.50 3.40
CA ARG A 6 -6.84 5.38 2.84
C ARG A 6 -6.32 4.82 1.53
N ARG A 7 -5.81 5.71 0.69
CA ARG A 7 -5.16 5.33 -0.57
C ARG A 7 -3.67 5.19 -0.33
N ILE A 8 -3.06 4.12 -0.84
CA ILE A 8 -1.60 3.99 -0.84
C ILE A 8 -1.02 4.90 -1.92
N SER A 9 -0.04 5.70 -1.54
CA SER A 9 0.68 6.63 -2.42
C SER A 9 1.55 5.89 -3.44
N ARG A 10 1.99 6.61 -4.47
CA ARG A 10 2.89 6.07 -5.51
C ARG A 10 4.24 5.60 -4.98
N ASP A 11 4.64 6.09 -3.81
CA ASP A 11 5.88 5.71 -3.12
C ASP A 11 5.68 4.53 -2.14
N ALA A 12 4.59 3.76 -2.29
CA ALA A 12 4.23 2.68 -1.37
C ALA A 12 4.02 3.12 0.09
N THR A 13 3.68 4.39 0.31
CA THR A 13 3.43 4.94 1.65
C THR A 13 1.96 5.26 1.89
N LEU A 14 1.58 5.30 3.15
CA LEU A 14 0.25 5.59 3.66
C LEU A 14 0.36 6.72 4.70
N GLU A 15 -0.46 7.76 4.57
CA GLU A 15 -0.60 8.77 5.60
C GLU A 15 -1.76 8.43 6.56
N LEU A 16 -1.44 8.39 7.85
CA LEU A 16 -2.36 8.10 8.94
C LEU A 16 -1.98 8.92 10.17
N ASP A 17 -2.92 9.71 10.70
CA ASP A 17 -2.71 10.52 11.93
C ASP A 17 -1.45 11.42 11.88
N CYS A 18 -1.26 12.12 10.75
CA CYS A 18 -0.07 12.94 10.47
C CYS A 18 1.27 12.17 10.47
N ARG A 19 1.24 10.85 10.36
CA ARG A 19 2.41 9.97 10.26
C ARG A 19 2.40 9.20 8.94
N CYS A 20 3.58 8.91 8.44
CA CYS A 20 3.78 8.09 7.25
C CYS A 20 4.12 6.66 7.64
N TYR A 21 3.45 5.72 6.97
CA TYR A 21 3.65 4.30 7.12
C TYR A 21 4.06 3.67 5.80
N ASP A 22 4.98 2.72 5.85
CA ASP A 22 5.32 1.85 4.74
C ASP A 22 4.21 0.83 4.51
N ALA A 23 3.87 0.62 3.23
CA ALA A 23 2.87 -0.33 2.79
C ALA A 23 3.45 -1.20 1.66
N PRO A 24 2.91 -2.41 1.46
CA PRO A 24 3.33 -3.26 0.35
C PRO A 24 3.17 -2.57 -1.01
N MET A 25 4.21 -2.61 -1.85
CA MET A 25 4.23 -1.97 -3.18
C MET A 25 3.09 -2.45 -4.09
N GLN A 26 2.65 -3.70 -3.94
CA GLN A 26 1.50 -4.25 -4.69
C GLN A 26 0.19 -3.48 -4.46
N LEU A 27 0.10 -2.73 -3.35
CA LEU A 27 -1.09 -1.95 -2.99
C LEU A 27 -1.03 -0.49 -3.47
N ILE A 28 0.05 -0.07 -4.16
CA ILE A 28 0.21 1.30 -4.67
C ILE A 28 -1.02 1.71 -5.48
N GLY A 29 -1.57 2.88 -5.15
CA GLY A 29 -2.72 3.46 -5.83
C GLY A 29 -4.06 2.84 -5.44
N GLN A 30 -4.08 1.75 -4.66
CA GLN A 30 -5.30 1.09 -4.19
C GLN A 30 -5.86 1.78 -2.94
N LYS A 31 -7.19 1.68 -2.76
CA LYS A 31 -7.86 2.07 -1.51
C LYS A 31 -7.91 0.85 -0.60
N VAL A 32 -7.36 0.99 0.60
CA VAL A 32 -7.23 -0.09 1.58
C VAL A 32 -7.87 0.31 2.90
N GLU A 33 -8.35 -0.68 3.65
CA GLU A 33 -8.81 -0.45 5.02
C GLU A 33 -7.60 -0.50 5.95
N VAL A 34 -7.45 0.53 6.79
CA VAL A 34 -6.39 0.64 7.77
C VAL A 34 -7.01 0.52 9.15
N ARG A 35 -6.48 -0.39 9.96
CA ARG A 35 -6.88 -0.54 11.36
C ARG A 35 -5.70 -0.22 12.26
N TYR A 36 -5.93 0.58 13.29
CA TYR A 36 -4.87 1.06 14.17
C TYR A 36 -5.36 1.30 15.60
N LEU A 37 -4.40 1.36 16.52
CA LEU A 37 -4.60 1.92 17.85
C LEU A 37 -3.99 3.32 17.89
N PRO A 38 -4.74 4.37 18.27
CA PRO A 38 -4.19 5.73 18.36
C PRO A 38 -3.10 5.86 19.43
N ASP A 39 -3.17 5.06 20.50
CA ASP A 39 -2.18 5.01 21.57
C ASP A 39 -0.88 4.29 21.17
N ASP A 40 -0.95 3.32 20.25
CA ASP A 40 0.16 2.45 19.88
C ASP A 40 0.44 2.53 18.36
N PRO A 41 1.38 3.37 17.92
CA PRO A 41 1.62 3.59 16.50
C PRO A 41 2.34 2.45 15.79
N GLU A 42 2.82 1.44 16.53
CA GLU A 42 3.36 0.20 15.96
C GLU A 42 2.27 -0.82 15.64
N LYS A 43 1.05 -0.63 16.18
CA LYS A 43 -0.10 -1.51 15.99
C LYS A 43 -0.98 -0.97 14.87
N VAL A 44 -0.44 -0.99 13.65
CA VAL A 44 -1.13 -0.58 12.43
C VAL A 44 -1.14 -1.72 11.42
N TRP A 45 -2.31 -1.95 10.83
CA TRP A 45 -2.51 -3.00 9.83
C TRP A 45 -3.27 -2.48 8.63
N VAL A 46 -2.83 -2.89 7.44
CA VAL A 46 -3.49 -2.63 6.17
C VAL A 46 -4.22 -3.89 5.73
N PHE A 47 -5.49 -3.75 5.33
CA PHE A 47 -6.34 -4.82 4.84
C PHE A 47 -6.72 -4.54 3.38
N SER A 48 -6.45 -5.52 2.52
CA SER A 48 -6.82 -5.50 1.10
C SER A 48 -7.14 -6.90 0.63
N GLU A 49 -8.26 -7.08 -0.08
CA GLU A 49 -8.66 -8.36 -0.69
C GLU A 49 -8.62 -9.55 0.27
N GLY A 50 -9.07 -9.34 1.51
CA GLY A 50 -9.07 -10.38 2.56
C GLY A 50 -7.70 -10.70 3.16
N LYS A 51 -6.61 -10.07 2.69
CA LYS A 51 -5.26 -10.17 3.25
C LYS A 51 -5.00 -9.03 4.21
N ARG A 52 -4.17 -9.31 5.23
CA ARG A 52 -3.68 -8.31 6.20
C ARG A 52 -2.17 -8.15 6.09
N TYR A 53 -1.70 -6.91 6.18
CA TYR A 53 -0.30 -6.54 6.14
C TYR A 53 0.02 -5.65 7.34
N HIS A 54 1.20 -5.81 7.93
CA HIS A 54 1.67 -4.92 8.99
C HIS A 54 2.20 -3.64 8.37
N ALA A 55 1.75 -2.48 8.85
CA ALA A 55 2.25 -1.18 8.39
C ALA A 55 3.28 -0.66 9.40
N ARG A 56 4.48 -0.35 8.92
CA ARG A 56 5.57 0.14 9.77
C ARG A 56 5.71 1.64 9.60
N LEU A 57 6.00 2.36 10.68
CA LEU A 57 6.33 3.79 10.58
C LEU A 57 7.51 3.96 9.63
N THR A 58 7.36 4.86 8.67
CA THR A 58 8.44 5.19 7.73
C THR A 58 9.58 5.83 8.52
N ASN A 59 10.77 5.25 8.44
CA ASN A 59 11.98 5.90 8.92
C ASN A 59 12.39 6.95 7.89
N ARG A 60 12.15 8.23 8.18
CA ARG A 60 12.40 9.36 7.25
C ARG A 60 13.85 9.42 6.75
N ILE A 61 14.80 8.89 7.52
CA ILE A 61 16.22 8.86 7.17
C ILE A 61 16.52 7.81 6.08
N GLU A 62 15.81 6.67 6.12
CA GLU A 62 16.00 5.55 5.19
C GLU A 62 15.28 5.79 3.85
N ASN A 63 14.11 6.47 3.86
CA ASN A 63 13.37 6.79 2.62
C ASN A 63 14.16 7.72 1.67
N GLY A 64 15.10 8.52 2.21
CA GLY A 64 16.01 9.32 1.40
C GLY A 64 17.16 8.52 0.75
N LYS A 65 17.41 7.28 1.21
CA LYS A 65 18.51 6.42 0.74
C LYS A 65 18.07 5.23 -0.10
N THR A 66 16.80 4.81 -0.04
CA THR A 66 16.30 3.71 -0.88
C THR A 66 16.27 4.14 -2.35
N LYS A 67 17.39 3.90 -3.05
CA LYS A 67 17.43 3.81 -4.52
C LYS A 67 16.39 2.78 -4.95
N ARG A 68 15.54 3.16 -5.90
CA ARG A 68 14.70 2.22 -6.65
C ARG A 68 15.61 1.18 -7.32
N GLU A 69 15.73 -0.01 -6.74
CA GLU A 69 16.09 -1.17 -7.54
C GLU A 69 14.89 -1.48 -8.44
N ASN A 70 14.99 -0.98 -9.66
CA ASN A 70 14.10 -1.28 -10.76
C ASN A 70 14.29 -2.76 -11.16
N GLN A 71 13.75 -3.68 -10.37
CA GLN A 71 13.72 -5.10 -10.69
C GLN A 71 12.28 -5.62 -10.75
N VAL A 72 11.41 -4.98 -11.52
CA VAL A 72 10.34 -5.72 -12.19
C VAL A 72 10.11 -5.09 -13.56
N ALA A 73 10.65 -5.72 -14.59
CA ALA A 73 10.10 -5.58 -15.93
C ALA A 73 8.68 -6.16 -15.89
N ILE A 74 7.69 -5.30 -15.68
CA ILE A 74 6.28 -5.70 -15.81
C ILE A 74 6.02 -5.79 -17.32
N ASP A 75 6.03 -7.01 -17.84
CA ASP A 75 5.46 -7.30 -19.15
C ASP A 75 3.93 -7.19 -19.04
N TYR A 76 3.35 -6.26 -19.80
CA TYR A 76 1.91 -5.96 -19.76
C TYR A 76 1.09 -6.81 -20.76
N SER A 77 1.64 -7.89 -21.32
CA SER A 77 0.99 -8.62 -22.40
C SER A 77 -0.08 -9.64 -21.93
N THR A 78 -0.39 -9.75 -20.63
CA THR A 78 -1.24 -10.86 -20.13
C THR A 78 -2.41 -10.49 -19.21
N VAL A 79 -2.60 -9.23 -18.82
CA VAL A 79 -3.67 -8.88 -17.83
C VAL A 79 -4.79 -7.98 -18.38
N LEU A 80 -5.22 -8.19 -19.63
CA LEU A 80 -6.51 -7.66 -20.13
C LEU A 80 -7.22 -8.69 -21.02
N GLY A 81 -7.62 -9.81 -20.44
CA GLY A 81 -8.72 -10.61 -20.99
C GLY A 81 -10.05 -9.96 -20.59
N GLY A 82 -10.59 -9.07 -21.43
CA GLY A 82 -11.85 -8.39 -21.16
C GLY A 82 -12.71 -8.21 -22.41
N GLY A 83 -13.81 -8.98 -22.50
CA GLY A 83 -15.04 -8.55 -23.17
C GLY A 83 -15.42 -9.26 -24.48
N LYS A 84 -16.37 -10.20 -24.37
CA LYS A 84 -17.17 -10.75 -25.49
C LYS A 84 -17.98 -9.63 -26.18
N ASN A 85 -18.33 -9.80 -27.47
CA ASN A 85 -19.71 -9.76 -28.05
C ASN A 85 -19.75 -9.39 -29.57
N VAL A 86 -20.34 -10.30 -30.35
CA VAL A 86 -21.27 -10.17 -31.51
C VAL A 86 -20.91 -9.33 -32.76
N HIS A 87 -20.76 -10.00 -33.91
CA HIS A 87 -21.76 -10.11 -34.99
C HIS A 87 -21.37 -11.26 -35.93
#